data_AF-A0A818Q4L4-F1
#
_entry.id   AF-A0A818Q4L4-F1
#
_cell.length_a   1.000
_cell.length_b   1.000
_cell.length_c   1.000
_cell.angle_alpha   90.00
_cell.angle_beta   90.00
_cell.angle_gamma   90.00
#
_symmetry.space_group_name_H-M   'P 1'
#
loop_
_entity.id
_entity.type
_entity.pdbx_description
1 polymer ?
#
loop_
_entity_poly.entity_id
_entity_poly.type
_entity_poly.pdbx_seq_one_letter_code
_entity_poly.pdbx_strand_id
1 'polypeptide(L)'
;MPTKTSVSSGLQKAFSKYSKFGKTQAQLSDHSVLRIGSAAIQKMMKDCSLIDTKYTSQLLDNDIARVLGKLTIGSNEAKAVHYPKGTKTFEIKGFKALIDCIAESKGVSHDEILTKINANEGPSLNHVTETTNRQITDRMTDTTHYTGTHKERFDEEGYGKGKDGRSDEIESTGYVQGFKNINQSASIKKCMN
;
A
#
# COMPACT_ATOMS: atom_id res chain seq x y z
N MET A 1 0.04 30.54 -22.59
CA MET A 1 0.77 30.52 -21.32
C MET A 1 0.02 29.63 -20.33
N PRO A 2 0.67 28.68 -19.64
CA PRO A 2 -0.01 27.88 -18.63
C PRO A 2 -0.37 28.77 -17.43
N THR A 3 -1.65 28.82 -17.10
CA THR A 3 -2.19 29.61 -15.97
C THR A 3 -1.77 28.97 -14.64
N LYS A 4 -1.47 29.79 -13.61
CA LYS A 4 -0.99 29.36 -12.26
C LYS A 4 -1.81 28.20 -11.64
N THR A 5 -3.09 28.09 -11.97
CA THR A 5 -3.99 27.03 -11.48
C THR A 5 -3.69 25.65 -12.09
N SER A 6 -3.26 25.59 -13.36
CA SER A 6 -2.90 24.34 -14.04
C SER A 6 -1.65 23.70 -13.42
N VAL A 7 -0.64 24.52 -13.13
CA VAL A 7 0.67 24.08 -12.62
C VAL A 7 0.55 23.50 -11.20
N SER A 8 -0.27 24.11 -10.34
CA SER A 8 -0.55 23.56 -9.00
C SER A 8 -1.28 22.21 -9.06
N SER A 9 -2.07 21.93 -10.10
CA SER A 9 -2.77 20.65 -10.23
C SER A 9 -1.84 19.49 -10.57
N GLY A 10 -0.81 19.75 -11.38
CA GLY A 10 0.21 18.74 -11.73
C GLY A 10 1.06 18.33 -10.53
N LEU A 11 1.44 19.28 -9.68
CA LEU A 11 2.16 19.01 -8.42
C LEU A 11 1.37 18.05 -7.51
N GLN A 12 0.05 18.23 -7.41
CA GLN A 12 -0.79 17.34 -6.58
C GLN A 12 -0.87 15.93 -7.15
N LYS A 13 -0.94 15.79 -8.48
CA LYS A 13 -0.92 14.49 -9.15
C LYS A 13 0.41 13.77 -8.91
N ALA A 14 1.54 14.47 -9.10
CA ALA A 14 2.86 13.93 -8.82
C ALA A 14 2.98 13.51 -7.35
N PHE A 15 2.60 14.39 -6.42
CA PHE A 15 2.60 14.10 -4.99
C PHE A 15 1.79 12.84 -4.65
N SER A 16 0.58 12.68 -5.22
CA SER A 16 -0.22 11.48 -4.98
C SER A 16 0.43 10.22 -5.54
N LYS A 17 1.07 10.28 -6.71
CA LYS A 17 1.76 9.12 -7.31
C LYS A 17 2.94 8.69 -6.45
N TYR A 18 3.82 9.62 -6.09
CA TYR A 18 5.00 9.34 -5.26
C TYR A 18 4.65 8.99 -3.80
N SER A 19 3.55 9.51 -3.26
CA SER A 19 3.09 9.17 -1.90
C SER A 19 2.57 7.74 -1.79
N LYS A 20 1.97 7.20 -2.86
CA LYS A 20 1.45 5.82 -2.94
C LYS A 20 2.51 4.80 -3.37
N PHE A 21 3.55 5.25 -4.05
CA PHE A 21 4.60 4.39 -4.57
C PHE A 21 5.29 3.57 -3.47
N GLY A 22 5.34 2.25 -3.66
CA GLY A 22 5.96 1.32 -2.72
C GLY A 22 5.19 1.08 -1.42
N LYS A 23 3.96 1.60 -1.28
CA LYS A 23 3.10 1.34 -0.10
C LYS A 23 2.00 0.34 -0.43
N THR A 24 1.67 -0.51 0.55
CA THR A 24 0.50 -1.40 0.46
C THR A 24 -0.79 -0.63 0.71
N GLN A 25 -1.93 -1.21 0.33
CA GLN A 25 -3.24 -0.58 0.58
C GLN A 25 -3.52 -0.39 2.07
N ALA A 26 -3.11 -1.34 2.91
CA ALA A 26 -3.24 -1.25 4.37
C ALA A 26 -2.47 -0.03 4.93
N GLN A 27 -1.22 0.18 4.49
CA GLN A 27 -0.42 1.34 4.87
C GLN A 27 -0.99 2.67 4.39
N LEU A 28 -1.86 2.64 3.38
CA LEU A 28 -2.53 3.82 2.85
C LEU A 28 -3.81 4.15 3.63
N SER A 29 -4.51 3.14 4.16
CA SER A 29 -5.72 3.32 4.96
C SER A 29 -5.45 3.78 6.40
N ASP A 30 -4.26 3.52 6.95
CA ASP A 30 -3.89 3.89 8.33
C ASP A 30 -3.87 5.41 8.59
N HIS A 31 -3.85 6.22 7.53
CA HIS A 31 -3.80 7.68 7.61
C HIS A 31 -4.89 8.30 6.75
N SER A 32 -5.74 9.15 7.36
CA SER A 32 -6.81 9.86 6.65
C SER A 32 -6.31 10.82 5.57
N VAL A 33 -5.05 11.25 5.65
CA VAL A 33 -4.41 12.19 4.71
C VAL A 33 -3.17 11.54 4.10
N LEU A 34 -3.01 11.69 2.79
CA LEU A 34 -1.82 11.23 2.06
C LEU A 34 -0.57 11.97 2.52
N ARG A 35 0.44 11.19 2.94
CA ARG A 35 1.73 11.70 3.39
C ARG A 35 2.88 11.12 2.58
N ILE A 36 3.91 11.92 2.33
CA ILE A 36 5.12 11.50 1.62
C ILE A 36 6.33 11.55 2.58
N GLY A 37 7.20 10.54 2.52
CA GLY A 37 8.42 10.48 3.32
C GLY A 37 9.65 11.01 2.57
N SER A 38 10.76 11.18 3.29
CA SER A 38 12.03 11.67 2.71
C SER A 38 12.52 10.83 1.53
N ALA A 39 12.49 9.49 1.63
CA ALA A 39 12.92 8.61 0.56
C ALA A 39 12.12 8.78 -0.75
N ALA A 40 10.80 8.94 -0.64
CA ALA A 40 9.93 9.17 -1.78
C ALA A 40 10.14 10.57 -2.39
N ILE A 41 10.38 11.59 -1.55
CA ILE A 41 10.77 12.93 -2.02
C ILE A 41 12.11 12.86 -2.76
N GLN A 42 13.11 12.20 -2.19
CA GLN A 42 14.42 12.06 -2.80
C GLN A 42 14.33 11.33 -4.15
N LYS A 43 13.50 10.29 -4.26
CA LYS A 43 13.22 9.63 -5.53
C LYS A 43 12.60 10.60 -6.54
N MET A 44 11.58 11.34 -6.16
CA MET A 44 10.94 12.34 -7.03
C MET A 44 11.93 13.40 -7.51
N MET A 45 12.79 13.91 -6.63
CA MET A 45 13.80 14.92 -6.99
C MET A 45 14.87 14.36 -7.93
N LYS A 46 15.24 13.08 -7.79
CA LYS A 46 16.14 12.39 -8.73
C LYS A 46 15.46 12.19 -10.09
N ASP A 47 14.24 11.66 -10.11
CA ASP A 47 13.50 11.38 -11.33
C ASP A 47 13.22 12.67 -12.14
N CYS A 48 12.99 13.80 -11.46
CA CYS A 48 12.78 15.10 -12.11
C CYS A 48 14.09 15.83 -12.48
N SER A 49 15.26 15.20 -12.30
CA SER A 49 16.58 15.81 -12.52
C SER A 49 16.72 17.16 -11.81
N LEU A 50 16.27 17.20 -10.54
CA LEU A 50 16.38 18.36 -9.66
C LEU A 50 17.57 18.25 -8.71
N ILE A 51 18.12 17.05 -8.52
CA ILE A 51 19.39 16.82 -7.82
C ILE A 51 20.53 16.97 -8.83
N ASP A 52 21.46 17.87 -8.52
CA ASP A 52 22.63 18.16 -9.33
C ASP A 52 23.91 18.00 -8.48
N THR A 53 25.08 18.26 -9.07
CA THR A 53 26.35 18.29 -8.32
C THR A 53 26.39 19.40 -7.27
N LYS A 54 25.74 20.54 -7.53
CA LYS A 54 25.63 21.67 -6.59
C LYS A 54 24.56 21.44 -5.54
N TYR A 55 23.41 20.90 -5.96
CA TYR A 55 22.27 20.61 -5.09
C TYR A 55 22.18 19.10 -4.87
N THR A 56 22.95 18.61 -3.89
CA THR A 56 23.12 17.18 -3.61
C THR A 56 21.95 16.61 -2.79
N SER A 57 21.87 15.28 -2.67
CA SER A 57 20.85 14.65 -1.81
C SER A 57 21.00 15.03 -0.34
N GLN A 58 22.22 15.31 0.13
CA GLN A 58 22.47 15.76 1.50
C GLN A 58 21.86 17.15 1.76
N LEU A 59 21.96 18.06 0.79
CA LEU A 59 21.33 19.38 0.90
C LEU A 59 19.80 19.25 0.90
N LEU A 60 19.25 18.34 0.09
CA LEU A 60 17.82 18.02 0.12
C LEU A 60 17.38 17.49 1.49
N ASP A 61 18.16 16.60 2.10
CA ASP A 61 17.85 16.07 3.44
C ASP A 61 17.90 17.18 4.51
N ASN A 62 18.86 18.10 4.41
CA ASN A 62 18.95 19.27 5.27
C ASN A 62 17.74 20.20 5.09
N ASP A 63 17.29 20.43 3.85
CA ASP A 63 16.10 21.23 3.56
C ASP A 63 14.82 20.58 4.09
N ILE A 64 14.69 19.26 3.94
CA ILE A 64 13.60 18.47 4.54
C ILE A 64 13.58 18.66 6.06
N ALA A 65 14.73 18.50 6.73
CA ALA A 65 14.84 18.68 8.18
C ALA A 65 14.52 20.12 8.60
N ARG A 66 14.99 21.12 7.84
CA ARG A 66 14.73 22.55 8.06
C ARG A 66 13.24 22.87 7.99
N VAL A 67 12.54 22.36 6.98
CA VAL A 67 11.09 22.61 6.81
C VAL A 67 10.28 21.88 7.90
N LEU A 68 10.61 20.63 8.23
CA LEU A 68 9.98 19.92 9.35
C LEU A 68 10.23 20.64 10.68
N GLY A 69 11.46 21.10 10.93
CA GLY A 69 11.79 21.91 12.12
C GLY A 69 10.95 23.18 12.20
N LYS A 70 10.83 23.93 11.09
CA LYS A 70 10.01 25.16 11.01
C LYS A 70 8.51 24.92 11.20
N LEU A 71 8.01 23.72 10.88
CA LEU A 71 6.58 23.37 10.98
C LEU A 71 6.25 22.53 12.24
N THR A 72 7.26 22.19 13.06
CA THR A 72 7.11 21.50 14.36
C THR A 72 7.27 22.47 15.54
N ILE A 73 8.09 23.52 15.40
CA ILE A 73 8.34 24.49 16.47
C ILE A 73 7.31 25.63 16.39
N GLY A 74 6.39 25.66 17.36
CA GLY A 74 5.53 26.81 17.65
C GLY A 74 4.11 26.69 17.12
N SER A 75 3.17 26.63 18.05
CA SER A 75 1.71 26.80 17.93
C SER A 75 1.30 28.19 17.43
N ASN A 76 1.91 28.69 16.34
CA ASN A 76 1.40 29.89 15.70
C ASN A 76 0.11 29.51 14.98
N GLU A 77 -1.00 29.94 15.56
CA GLU A 77 -2.39 29.76 15.09
C GLU A 77 -2.60 30.25 13.63
N ALA A 78 -1.62 30.97 13.09
CA ALA A 78 -1.56 31.47 11.71
C ALA A 78 -0.91 30.51 10.68
N LYS A 79 -0.24 29.42 11.08
CA LYS A 79 0.38 28.48 10.12
C LYS A 79 -0.61 27.37 9.73
N ALA A 80 -0.86 27.22 8.43
CA ALA A 80 -1.86 26.32 7.86
C ALA A 80 -1.62 24.80 8.09
N VAL A 81 -0.47 24.41 8.64
CA VAL A 81 -0.11 23.02 9.01
C VAL A 81 0.85 23.01 10.19
N HIS A 82 0.56 22.18 11.18
CA HIS A 82 1.43 21.87 12.32
C HIS A 82 1.76 20.38 12.31
N TYR A 83 3.04 20.03 12.44
CA TYR A 83 3.47 18.63 12.53
C TYR A 83 3.91 18.29 13.95
N PRO A 84 3.49 17.13 14.50
CA PRO A 84 3.99 16.69 15.79
C PRO A 84 5.51 16.45 15.78
N LYS A 85 6.14 16.62 16.94
CA LYS A 85 7.58 16.39 17.09
C LYS A 85 7.92 14.94 16.69
N GLY A 86 8.93 14.78 15.84
CA GLY A 86 9.38 13.47 15.36
C GLY A 86 8.70 12.98 14.07
N THR A 87 7.82 13.77 13.45
CA THR A 87 7.31 13.45 12.11
C THR A 87 8.43 13.44 11.07
N LYS A 88 8.44 12.40 10.24
CA LYS A 88 9.37 12.25 9.11
C LYS A 88 8.67 12.32 7.74
N THR A 89 7.43 12.82 7.73
CA THR A 89 6.58 12.82 6.54
C THR A 89 5.90 14.17 6.37
N PHE A 90 5.57 14.50 5.12
CA PHE A 90 4.90 15.74 4.74
C PHE A 90 3.52 15.47 4.17
N GLU A 91 2.59 16.35 4.49
CA GLU A 91 1.37 16.56 3.74
C GLU A 91 1.61 17.55 2.59
N ILE A 92 0.67 17.63 1.67
CA ILE A 92 0.83 18.42 0.45
C ILE A 92 1.13 19.90 0.69
N LYS A 93 0.54 20.48 1.75
CA LYS A 93 0.77 21.85 2.16
C LYS A 93 2.21 22.07 2.65
N GLY A 94 2.75 21.12 3.45
CA GLY A 94 4.15 21.18 3.88
C GLY A 94 5.12 20.92 2.74
N PHE A 95 4.71 20.09 1.77
CA PHE A 95 5.49 19.86 0.55
C PHE A 95 5.63 21.11 -0.32
N LYS A 96 4.61 21.98 -0.41
CA LYS A 96 4.74 23.28 -1.08
C LYS A 96 5.82 24.16 -0.45
N ALA A 97 5.82 24.26 0.89
CA ALA A 97 6.86 25.00 1.62
C ALA A 97 8.26 24.41 1.42
N LEU A 98 8.35 23.09 1.19
CA LEU A 98 9.61 22.45 0.81
C LEU A 98 10.07 22.88 -0.58
N ILE A 99 9.18 22.95 -1.57
CA ILE A 99 9.54 23.44 -2.92
C ILE A 99 10.08 24.88 -2.85
N ASP A 100 9.48 25.74 -2.02
CA ASP A 100 9.99 27.11 -1.81
C ASP A 100 11.41 27.10 -1.23
N CYS A 101 11.68 26.30 -0.19
CA CYS A 101 13.03 26.15 0.36
C CYS A 101 14.04 25.58 -0.65
N ILE A 102 13.63 24.63 -1.49
CA ILE A 102 14.50 24.06 -2.54
C ILE A 102 14.81 25.12 -3.60
N ALA A 103 13.84 25.95 -3.97
CA ALA A 103 14.03 27.05 -4.91
C ALA A 103 15.09 28.03 -4.39
N GLU A 104 15.02 28.41 -3.11
CA GLU A 104 16.01 29.25 -2.44
C GLU A 104 17.40 28.59 -2.41
N SER A 105 17.49 27.32 -1.97
CA SER A 105 18.78 26.61 -1.84
C SER A 105 19.45 26.37 -3.18
N LYS A 106 18.68 26.13 -4.24
CA LYS A 106 19.20 25.86 -5.60
C LYS A 106 19.39 27.13 -6.43
N GLY A 107 18.72 28.22 -6.09
CA GLY A 107 18.79 29.49 -6.82
C GLY A 107 18.06 29.47 -8.18
N VAL A 108 17.05 28.61 -8.33
CA VAL A 108 16.20 28.54 -9.54
C VAL A 108 14.79 29.04 -9.22
N SER A 109 14.07 29.49 -10.24
CA SER A 109 12.70 29.97 -10.05
C SER A 109 11.78 28.84 -9.59
N HIS A 110 10.82 29.16 -8.71
CA HIS A 110 9.82 28.21 -8.23
C HIS A 110 9.05 27.54 -9.39
N ASP A 111 8.76 28.31 -10.46
CA ASP A 111 8.03 27.82 -11.63
C ASP A 111 8.84 26.82 -12.47
N GLU A 112 10.17 26.95 -12.53
CA GLU A 112 11.03 25.96 -13.19
C GLU A 112 11.00 24.61 -12.49
N ILE A 113 11.04 24.61 -11.15
CA ILE A 113 10.93 23.38 -10.35
C ILE A 113 9.59 22.70 -10.60
N LEU A 114 8.49 23.47 -10.58
CA LEU A 114 7.16 22.93 -10.85
C LEU A 114 7.03 22.38 -12.26
N THR A 115 7.63 23.06 -13.24
CA THR A 115 7.62 22.61 -14.65
C THR A 115 8.33 21.26 -14.78
N LYS A 116 9.49 21.08 -14.12
CA LYS A 116 10.21 19.80 -14.11
C LYS A 116 9.43 18.69 -13.41
N ILE A 117 8.76 18.99 -12.30
CA ILE A 117 7.91 18.02 -11.60
C ILE A 117 6.70 17.61 -12.47
N ASN A 118 6.09 18.57 -13.17
CA ASN A 118 4.92 18.31 -14.01
C ASN A 118 5.28 17.59 -15.32
N ALA A 119 6.50 17.77 -15.83
CA ALA A 119 6.98 17.04 -16.99
C ALA A 119 7.21 15.54 -16.71
N ASN A 120 7.29 15.15 -15.43
CA ASN A 120 7.50 13.76 -15.04
C ASN A 120 6.18 13.00 -14.91
N GLU A 121 6.06 11.87 -15.60
CA GLU A 121 4.85 11.03 -15.61
C GLU A 121 4.68 10.20 -14.34
N GLY A 122 5.72 10.04 -13.51
CA GLY A 122 5.62 9.40 -12.20
C GLY A 122 6.84 8.55 -11.81
N PRO A 123 6.76 7.85 -10.65
CA PRO A 123 7.87 7.05 -10.16
C PRO A 123 8.12 5.84 -11.05
N SER A 124 9.24 5.85 -11.77
CA SER A 124 9.73 4.69 -12.55
C SER A 124 10.64 3.77 -11.72
N LEU A 125 10.63 2.47 -12.02
CA LEU A 125 11.55 1.47 -11.49
C LEU A 125 12.68 1.26 -12.50
N ASN A 126 13.80 1.96 -12.34
CA ASN A 126 14.95 1.82 -13.24
C ASN A 126 15.73 0.54 -12.89
N HIS A 127 16.10 -0.24 -13.92
CA HIS A 127 16.94 -1.45 -13.78
C HIS A 127 16.39 -2.53 -12.83
N VAL A 128 15.08 -2.55 -12.60
CA VAL A 128 14.45 -3.62 -11.83
C VAL A 128 14.17 -4.79 -12.77
N THR A 129 14.56 -6.00 -12.36
CA THR A 129 14.14 -7.24 -13.02
C THR A 129 12.62 -7.24 -13.06
N GLU A 130 12.04 -7.36 -14.25
CA GLU A 130 10.59 -7.43 -14.43
C GLU A 130 10.00 -8.43 -13.43
N THR A 131 9.01 -7.97 -12.67
CA THR A 131 8.38 -8.80 -11.65
C THR A 131 7.63 -9.91 -12.37
N THR A 132 8.19 -11.11 -12.26
CA THR A 132 7.60 -12.44 -12.41
C THR A 132 6.33 -12.46 -13.26
N ASN A 133 6.46 -12.97 -14.48
CA ASN A 133 5.37 -13.23 -15.41
C ASN A 133 4.18 -13.83 -14.65
N ARG A 134 3.15 -13.02 -14.40
CA ARG A 134 2.01 -13.34 -13.53
C ARG A 134 1.37 -14.66 -13.93
N GLN A 135 1.41 -14.99 -15.22
CA GLN A 135 0.93 -16.26 -15.77
C GLN A 135 1.70 -17.49 -15.24
N ILE A 136 2.99 -17.37 -14.95
CA ILE A 136 3.78 -18.47 -14.36
C ILE A 136 3.38 -18.66 -12.90
N THR A 137 3.30 -17.58 -12.12
CA THR A 137 2.88 -17.67 -10.72
C THR A 137 1.44 -18.15 -10.59
N ASP A 138 0.51 -17.64 -11.42
CA ASP A 138 -0.89 -18.07 -11.45
C ASP A 138 -0.98 -19.58 -11.74
N ARG A 139 -0.19 -20.11 -12.69
CA ARG A 139 -0.11 -21.56 -12.95
C ARG A 139 0.51 -22.36 -11.80
N MET A 140 1.49 -21.80 -11.09
CA MET A 140 2.13 -22.47 -9.95
C MET A 140 1.22 -22.50 -8.71
N THR A 141 0.27 -21.56 -8.60
CA THR A 141 -0.67 -21.45 -7.48
C THR A 141 -2.08 -21.93 -7.81
N ASP A 142 -2.30 -22.49 -9.00
CA ASP A 142 -3.61 -23.01 -9.43
C ASP A 142 -3.88 -24.39 -8.80
N THR A 143 -4.81 -24.42 -7.85
CA THR A 143 -5.22 -25.64 -7.14
C THR A 143 -6.24 -26.47 -7.92
N THR A 144 -6.83 -25.95 -9.02
CA THR A 144 -7.85 -26.65 -9.81
C THR A 144 -7.30 -27.89 -10.51
N HIS A 145 -6.00 -27.90 -10.78
CA HIS A 145 -5.29 -29.03 -11.38
C HIS A 145 -4.84 -30.09 -10.36
N TYR A 146 -5.09 -29.89 -9.06
CA TYR A 146 -4.75 -30.89 -8.04
C TYR A 146 -5.71 -32.08 -8.10
N THR A 147 -5.15 -33.28 -7.98
CA THR A 147 -5.89 -34.55 -8.04
C THR A 147 -5.60 -35.42 -6.82
N GLY A 148 -6.48 -36.39 -6.57
CA GLY A 148 -6.36 -37.30 -5.44
C GLY A 148 -6.29 -36.57 -4.08
N THR A 149 -5.38 -37.02 -3.22
CA THR A 149 -5.23 -36.50 -1.84
C THR A 149 -4.77 -35.04 -1.78
N HIS A 150 -4.20 -34.49 -2.85
CA HIS A 150 -3.85 -33.07 -2.91
C HIS A 150 -5.07 -32.17 -3.08
N LYS A 151 -6.14 -32.65 -3.70
CA LYS A 151 -7.39 -31.89 -3.87
C LYS A 151 -8.10 -31.65 -2.53
N GLU A 152 -8.07 -32.64 -1.65
CA GLU A 152 -8.70 -32.55 -0.32
C GLU A 152 -8.04 -31.53 0.61
N ARG A 153 -6.80 -31.12 0.32
CA ARG A 153 -6.02 -30.20 1.16
C ARG A 153 -6.38 -28.73 0.98
N PHE A 154 -7.09 -28.37 -0.09
CA PHE A 154 -7.40 -26.99 -0.45
C PHE A 154 -8.91 -26.81 -0.70
N ASP A 155 -9.39 -25.59 -0.51
CA ASP A 155 -10.74 -25.18 -0.90
C ASP A 155 -10.78 -24.70 -2.36
N GLU A 156 -11.99 -24.36 -2.84
CA GLU A 156 -12.23 -23.91 -4.21
C GLU A 156 -11.58 -22.55 -4.51
N GLU A 157 -11.26 -21.78 -3.47
CA GLU A 157 -10.57 -20.49 -3.57
C GLU A 157 -9.04 -20.64 -3.50
N GLY A 158 -8.54 -21.86 -3.25
CA GLY A 158 -7.12 -22.20 -3.18
C GLY A 158 -6.48 -22.02 -1.80
N TYR A 159 -7.26 -21.73 -0.76
CA TYR A 159 -6.78 -21.71 0.62
C TYR A 159 -6.70 -23.13 1.19
N GLY A 160 -5.69 -23.38 2.03
CA GLY A 160 -5.50 -24.69 2.65
C GLY A 160 -6.55 -24.97 3.74
N LYS A 161 -7.22 -26.12 3.67
CA LYS A 161 -8.22 -26.60 4.64
C LYS A 161 -7.63 -27.06 5.97
N GLY A 162 -6.31 -26.97 6.16
CA GLY A 162 -5.67 -27.32 7.43
C GLY A 162 -5.79 -28.81 7.79
N LYS A 163 -6.40 -29.09 8.96
CA LYS A 163 -6.55 -30.44 9.52
C LYS A 163 -7.60 -31.25 8.74
N ASP A 164 -8.73 -30.62 8.43
CA ASP A 164 -9.88 -31.23 7.75
C ASP A 164 -9.48 -31.77 6.36
N GLY A 165 -8.54 -31.12 5.69
CA GLY A 165 -8.01 -31.59 4.41
C GLY A 165 -6.90 -32.65 4.50
N ARG A 166 -6.54 -33.12 5.70
CA ARG A 166 -5.46 -34.10 5.95
C ARG A 166 -5.90 -35.32 6.76
N SER A 167 -7.06 -35.27 7.40
CA SER A 167 -7.59 -36.37 8.21
C SER A 167 -8.95 -36.82 7.71
N ASP A 168 -9.11 -38.14 7.54
CA ASP A 168 -10.42 -38.74 7.34
C ASP A 168 -11.17 -38.69 8.68
N GLU A 169 -12.15 -37.80 8.79
CA GLU A 169 -13.06 -37.80 9.93
C GLU A 169 -13.94 -39.05 9.84
N ILE A 170 -13.50 -40.13 10.49
CA ILE A 170 -14.32 -41.30 10.72
C ILE A 170 -15.33 -40.91 11.80
N GLU A 171 -16.62 -40.83 11.44
CA GLU A 171 -17.67 -40.78 12.45
C GLU A 171 -17.53 -42.01 13.33
N SER A 172 -17.12 -41.80 14.59
CA SER A 172 -17.05 -42.85 15.61
C SER A 172 -18.47 -43.24 16.06
N THR A 173 -19.31 -43.66 15.12
CA THR A 173 -20.51 -44.45 15.42
C THR A 173 -20.01 -45.85 15.71
N GLY A 174 -19.47 -46.03 16.92
CA GLY A 174 -18.81 -47.26 17.34
C GLY A 174 -19.57 -48.49 16.87
N TYR A 175 -18.93 -49.33 16.06
CA TYR A 175 -19.48 -50.61 15.63
C TYR A 175 -19.75 -51.45 16.87
N VAL A 176 -21.01 -51.48 17.32
CA VAL A 176 -21.43 -52.30 18.46
C VAL A 176 -21.81 -53.67 17.90
N GLN A 177 -20.94 -54.67 18.06
CA GLN A 177 -21.35 -56.06 17.84
C GLN A 177 -22.47 -56.39 18.85
N GLY A 178 -23.72 -56.48 18.38
CA GLY A 178 -24.80 -57.10 19.15
C GLY A 178 -26.15 -56.37 19.26
N PHE A 179 -26.38 -55.22 18.61
CA PHE A 179 -27.70 -54.58 18.68
C PHE A 179 -28.67 -55.09 17.61
N LYS A 180 -29.50 -56.07 18.00
CA LYS A 180 -30.73 -56.47 17.29
C LYS A 180 -31.88 -55.61 17.84
N ASN A 181 -32.62 -54.93 16.96
CA ASN A 181 -33.86 -54.14 17.17
C ASN A 181 -33.71 -52.61 17.05
N ILE A 182 -33.54 -52.10 15.82
CA ILE A 182 -33.85 -50.69 15.48
C ILE A 182 -34.97 -50.65 14.44
N ASN A 183 -36.06 -51.38 14.67
CA ASN A 183 -37.24 -51.36 13.82
C ASN A 183 -38.51 -51.59 14.65
N GLN A 184 -38.79 -50.76 15.67
CA GLN A 184 -40.13 -50.69 16.26
C GLN A 184 -40.36 -49.45 17.13
N SER A 185 -40.43 -48.27 16.52
CA SER A 185 -41.04 -47.10 17.19
C SER A 185 -41.65 -46.10 16.20
N ALA A 186 -42.23 -46.60 15.09
CA ALA A 186 -42.90 -45.76 14.10
C ALA A 186 -44.34 -46.18 13.76
N SER A 187 -45.09 -46.86 14.65
CA SER A 187 -46.47 -47.29 14.33
C SER A 187 -47.48 -47.36 15.48
N ILE A 188 -47.38 -46.54 16.54
CA ILE A 188 -48.47 -46.38 17.51
C ILE A 188 -48.93 -44.91 17.57
N LYS A 189 -49.51 -44.44 16.47
CA LYS A 189 -50.38 -43.23 16.44
C LYS A 189 -51.60 -43.44 15.52
N LYS A 190 -52.23 -44.61 15.60
CA LYS A 190 -53.53 -44.84 14.97
C LYS A 190 -54.33 -45.86 15.79
N CYS A 191 -55.54 -45.47 16.18
CA CYS A 191 -56.51 -46.17 17.05
C CYS A 191 -56.14 -46.04 18.55
N MET A 192 -56.94 -45.46 19.44
CA MET A 192 -58.40 -45.41 19.56
C MET A 192 -58.85 -44.14 20.31
N ASN A 193 -60.14 -43.84 20.11
CA ASN A 193 -60.98 -42.86 20.80
C ASN A 193 -60.86 -42.88 22.32
#